data_AF-A0A1G6KZI3-F1
#
_entry.id   AF-A0A1G6KZI3-F1
#
_cell.length_a   1.000
_cell.length_b   1.000
_cell.length_c   1.000
_cell.angle_alpha   90.00
_cell.angle_beta   90.00
_cell.angle_gamma   90.00
#
_symmetry.space_group_name_H-M   'P 1'
#
loop_
_entity.id
_entity.type
_entity.pdbx_description
1 polymer ?
#
loop_
_entity_poly.entity_id
_entity_poly.type
_entity_poly.pdbx_seq_one_letter_code
_entity_poly.pdbx_strand_id
1 'polypeptide(L)'
;MSLTSIDSQIRSVQSSIDGLSSQVIRKQEEVRQLERAIAEISGLQGDYEESRKYWQDIDLTAKTWNGKLADEFDSFRNGEMLASFRDVSHDEVQRVLDALEQAKGMLVAEIDTCQMQMASKQSSLDRLRMDRKKELQS
;
A
#
# COMPACT_ATOMS: atom_id res chain seq x y z
N MET A 1 -40.83 11.48 -22.27
CA MET A 1 -40.68 10.41 -21.24
C MET A 1 -41.52 10.82 -20.04
N SER A 2 -42.06 9.93 -19.19
CA SER A 2 -42.79 10.44 -18.02
C SER A 2 -41.81 11.06 -17.00
N LEU A 3 -42.22 12.15 -16.34
CA LEU A 3 -41.45 12.78 -15.26
C LEU A 3 -41.07 11.77 -14.16
N THR A 4 -41.96 10.82 -13.87
CA THR A 4 -41.72 9.72 -12.92
C THR A 4 -40.57 8.80 -13.36
N SER A 5 -40.45 8.53 -14.66
CA SER A 5 -39.33 7.75 -15.21
C SER A 5 -38.02 8.52 -15.07
N ILE A 6 -38.02 9.84 -15.30
CA ILE A 6 -36.80 10.66 -15.17
C ILE A 6 -36.36 10.75 -13.71
N ASP A 7 -37.30 10.97 -12.79
CA ASP A 7 -37.01 11.06 -11.35
C ASP A 7 -36.45 9.74 -10.79
N SER A 8 -36.97 8.59 -11.24
CA SER A 8 -36.44 7.28 -10.83
C SER A 8 -35.02 7.04 -11.36
N GLN A 9 -34.73 7.42 -12.61
CA GLN A 9 -33.37 7.33 -13.18
C GLN A 9 -32.39 8.25 -12.44
N ILE A 10 -32.80 9.48 -12.12
CA ILE A 10 -32.00 10.42 -11.33
C ILE A 10 -31.62 9.79 -9.98
N ARG A 11 -32.58 9.24 -9.24
CA ARG A 11 -32.32 8.59 -7.94
C ARG A 11 -31.38 7.40 -8.07
N SER A 12 -31.56 6.58 -9.10
CA SER A 12 -30.71 5.41 -9.36
C SER A 12 -29.25 5.81 -9.65
N VAL A 13 -29.05 6.83 -10.49
CA VAL A 13 -27.71 7.35 -10.81
C VAL A 13 -27.06 7.97 -9.59
N GLN A 14 -27.80 8.75 -8.80
CA GLN A 14 -27.31 9.32 -7.54
C GLN A 14 -26.87 8.25 -6.55
N SER A 15 -27.70 7.24 -6.29
CA SER A 15 -27.34 6.12 -5.41
C SER A 15 -26.09 5.37 -5.91
N SER A 16 -25.94 5.22 -7.23
CA SER A 16 -24.72 4.64 -7.81
C SER A 16 -23.48 5.50 -7.57
N ILE A 17 -23.59 6.83 -7.69
CA ILE A 17 -22.49 7.77 -7.42
C ILE A 17 -22.09 7.71 -5.94
N ASP A 18 -23.06 7.69 -5.03
CA ASP A 18 -22.80 7.60 -3.59
C ASP A 18 -22.09 6.29 -3.22
N GLY A 19 -22.51 5.19 -3.85
CA GLY A 19 -21.86 3.88 -3.69
C GLY A 19 -20.43 3.84 -4.21
N LEU A 20 -20.14 4.50 -5.35
CA LEU A 20 -18.78 4.62 -5.87
C LEU A 20 -17.92 5.55 -5.01
N SER A 21 -18.47 6.67 -4.55
CA SER A 21 -17.78 7.59 -3.63
C SER A 21 -17.36 6.89 -2.33
N SER A 22 -18.25 6.08 -1.76
CA SER A 22 -17.96 5.28 -0.56
C SER A 22 -16.90 4.21 -0.81
N GLN A 23 -16.78 3.67 -2.03
CA GLN A 23 -15.71 2.75 -2.41
C GLN A 23 -14.36 3.48 -2.54
N VAL A 24 -14.34 4.66 -3.17
CA VAL A 24 -13.14 5.49 -3.29
C VAL A 24 -12.58 5.83 -1.90
N ILE A 25 -13.43 6.29 -0.98
CA ILE A 25 -13.01 6.64 0.38
C ILE A 25 -12.37 5.44 1.10
N ARG A 26 -12.98 4.26 1.01
CA ARG A 26 -12.44 3.05 1.64
C ARG A 26 -11.09 2.65 1.05
N LYS A 27 -10.97 2.63 -0.27
CA LYS A 27 -9.71 2.28 -0.95
C LYS A 27 -8.60 3.29 -0.69
N GLN A 28 -8.93 4.58 -0.59
CA GLN A 28 -7.96 5.60 -0.20
C GLN A 28 -7.43 5.39 1.21
N GLU A 29 -8.27 4.93 2.14
CA GLU A 29 -7.83 4.59 3.48
C GLU A 29 -6.95 3.32 3.50
N GLU A 30 -7.30 2.30 2.71
CA GLU A 30 -6.46 1.11 2.52
C GLU A 30 -5.08 1.48 1.96
N VAL A 31 -5.01 2.38 0.97
CA VAL A 31 -3.74 2.92 0.45
C VAL A 31 -2.92 3.60 1.54
N ARG A 32 -3.53 4.46 2.36
CA ARG A 32 -2.81 5.10 3.48
C ARG A 32 -2.27 4.10 4.49
N GLN A 33 -3.01 3.03 4.76
CA GLN A 33 -2.54 1.97 5.66
C GLN A 33 -1.35 1.22 5.06
N LEU A 34 -1.39 0.91 3.76
CA LEU A 34 -0.26 0.30 3.05
C LEU A 34 0.96 1.22 3.05
N GLU A 35 0.80 2.52 2.81
CA GLU A 35 1.90 3.49 2.86
C GLU A 35 2.57 3.54 4.23
N ARG A 36 1.77 3.51 5.32
CA ARG A 36 2.32 3.43 6.68
C ARG A 36 3.08 2.14 6.92
N ALA A 37 2.52 1.00 6.53
CA ALA A 37 3.17 -0.30 6.70
C ALA A 37 4.48 -0.39 5.91
N ILE A 38 4.51 0.09 4.67
CA ILE A 38 5.71 0.15 3.83
C ILE A 38 6.79 1.03 4.50
N ALA A 39 6.40 2.21 5.00
CA ALA A 39 7.33 3.11 5.68
C ALA A 39 7.89 2.51 6.97
N GLU A 40 7.06 1.85 7.77
CA GLU A 40 7.47 1.19 9.01
C GLU A 40 8.43 0.02 8.73
N ILE A 41 8.08 -0.87 7.79
CA ILE A 41 8.93 -2.01 7.42
C ILE A 41 10.27 -1.52 6.84
N SER A 42 10.25 -0.52 5.96
CA SER A 42 11.47 0.06 5.40
C SER A 42 12.36 0.70 6.46
N GLY A 43 11.75 1.37 7.47
CA GLY A 43 12.46 1.92 8.61
C GLY A 43 13.15 0.84 9.44
N LEU A 44 12.40 -0.22 9.78
CA LEU A 44 12.94 -1.37 10.51
C LEU A 44 14.06 -2.08 9.74
N GLN A 45 13.95 -2.15 8.40
CA GLN A 45 15.03 -2.68 7.56
C GLN A 45 16.28 -1.79 7.62
N GLY A 46 16.11 -0.47 7.58
CA GLY A 46 17.20 0.49 7.74
C GLY A 46 17.91 0.35 9.10
N ASP A 47 17.13 0.29 10.18
CA ASP A 47 17.65 0.07 11.55
C ASP A 47 18.39 -1.27 11.66
N TYR A 48 17.85 -2.30 11.03
CA TYR A 48 18.49 -3.62 10.97
C TYR A 48 19.84 -3.57 10.23
N GLU A 49 19.89 -2.91 9.06
CA GLU A 49 21.11 -2.74 8.27
C GLU A 49 22.14 -1.84 8.98
N GLU A 50 21.69 -0.85 9.75
CA GLU A 50 22.58 -0.05 10.60
C GLU A 50 23.14 -0.89 11.76
N SER A 51 22.29 -1.70 12.42
CA SER A 51 22.71 -2.61 13.50
C SER A 51 23.83 -3.56 13.06
N ARG A 52 23.85 -3.92 11.76
CA ARG A 52 24.87 -4.76 11.13
C ARG A 52 26.29 -4.28 11.40
N LYS A 53 26.49 -2.98 11.36
CA LYS A 53 27.82 -2.36 11.51
C LYS A 53 28.40 -2.61 12.90
N TYR A 54 27.56 -2.71 13.92
CA TYR A 54 28.01 -2.82 15.31
C TYR A 54 28.45 -4.23 15.70
N TRP A 55 27.96 -5.29 15.03
CA TRP A 55 28.39 -6.66 15.32
C TRP A 55 29.40 -7.21 14.30
N GLN A 56 29.48 -6.65 13.09
CA GLN A 56 30.52 -6.99 12.12
C GLN A 56 31.89 -6.44 12.50
N ASP A 57 31.97 -5.27 13.16
CA ASP A 57 33.22 -4.58 13.50
C ASP A 57 33.58 -4.69 14.99
N ILE A 58 33.26 -5.82 15.63
CA ILE A 58 33.64 -6.05 17.03
C ILE A 58 35.14 -6.29 17.13
N ASP A 59 35.82 -5.46 17.92
CA ASP A 59 37.25 -5.53 18.26
C ASP A 59 37.66 -6.74 19.11
N LEU A 60 36.78 -7.73 19.31
CA LEU A 60 37.07 -9.01 19.96
C LEU A 60 37.28 -10.07 18.88
N THR A 61 38.40 -9.96 18.19
CA THR A 61 38.82 -10.92 17.16
C THR A 61 40.04 -11.70 17.67
N ALA A 62 40.38 -12.81 17.02
CA ALA A 62 41.62 -13.54 17.32
C ALA A 62 42.89 -12.67 17.27
N LYS A 63 42.85 -11.50 16.60
CA LYS A 63 43.97 -10.55 16.51
C LYS A 63 44.14 -9.68 17.76
N THR A 64 43.06 -9.39 18.47
CA THR A 64 43.01 -8.48 19.63
C THR A 64 42.79 -9.23 20.94
N TRP A 65 42.26 -10.45 20.87
CA TRP A 65 42.08 -11.35 22.00
C TRP A 65 42.56 -12.76 21.62
N ASN A 66 43.62 -13.24 22.28
CA ASN A 66 44.24 -14.53 21.94
C ASN A 66 43.69 -15.65 22.83
N GLY A 67 43.22 -16.75 22.22
CA GLY A 67 42.78 -17.94 22.93
C GLY A 67 41.60 -18.66 22.26
N LYS A 68 41.34 -19.90 22.68
CA LYS A 68 40.34 -20.79 22.08
C LYS A 68 38.91 -20.20 22.03
N LEU A 69 38.56 -19.36 23.00
CA LEU A 69 37.27 -18.65 23.04
C LEU A 69 37.15 -17.58 21.95
N ALA A 70 38.25 -16.95 21.54
CA ALA A 70 38.25 -15.97 20.45
C ALA A 70 38.03 -16.66 19.09
N ASP A 71 38.66 -17.82 18.88
CA ASP A 71 38.47 -18.63 17.67
C ASP A 71 37.04 -19.19 17.56
N GLU A 72 36.47 -19.65 18.69
CA GLU A 72 35.08 -20.11 18.77
C GLU A 72 34.09 -18.96 18.50
N PHE A 73 34.34 -17.77 19.05
CA PHE A 73 33.53 -16.57 18.80
C PHE A 73 33.60 -16.11 17.34
N ASP A 74 34.80 -16.04 16.75
CA ASP A 74 34.97 -15.66 15.34
C ASP A 74 34.31 -16.68 14.40
N SER A 75 34.36 -17.97 14.73
CA SER A 75 33.71 -19.03 13.94
C SER A 75 32.18 -18.94 14.02
N PHE A 76 31.61 -18.72 15.20
CA PHE A 76 30.18 -18.50 15.38
C PHE A 76 29.68 -17.25 14.64
N ARG A 77 30.43 -16.14 14.75
CA ARG A 77 30.12 -14.86 14.10
C ARG A 77 30.11 -14.98 12.58
N ASN A 78 31.13 -15.62 12.00
CA ASN A 78 31.27 -15.74 10.55
C ASN A 78 30.43 -16.86 9.92
N GLY A 79 29.98 -17.82 10.72
CA GLY A 79 29.12 -18.93 10.28
C GLY A 79 27.64 -18.65 10.55
N GLU A 80 27.18 -18.99 11.75
CA GLU A 80 25.76 -19.03 12.10
C GLU A 80 25.13 -17.64 12.21
N MET A 81 25.84 -16.68 12.81
CA MET A 81 25.31 -15.32 12.98
C MET A 81 25.18 -14.61 11.63
N LEU A 82 26.22 -14.68 10.79
CA LEU A 82 26.22 -14.10 9.44
C LEU A 82 25.16 -14.72 8.53
N ALA A 83 24.98 -16.05 8.58
CA ALA A 83 23.95 -16.75 7.82
C ALA A 83 22.53 -16.36 8.27
N SER A 84 22.28 -16.35 9.58
CA SER A 84 20.99 -15.93 10.15
C SER A 84 20.66 -14.48 9.81
N PHE A 85 21.67 -13.61 9.72
CA PHE A 85 21.52 -12.22 9.31
C PHE A 85 21.29 -12.02 7.80
N ARG A 86 21.66 -12.99 6.97
CA ARG A 86 21.48 -12.93 5.52
C ARG A 86 20.10 -13.45 5.10
N ASP A 87 19.65 -14.54 5.73
CA ASP A 87 18.43 -15.23 5.31
C ASP A 87 17.14 -14.51 5.76
N VAL A 88 17.16 -13.82 6.91
CA VAL A 88 15.97 -13.12 7.45
C VAL A 88 15.79 -11.69 6.91
N SER A 89 16.85 -11.02 6.45
CA SER A 89 16.83 -9.55 6.50
C SER A 89 16.57 -8.79 5.21
N HIS A 90 16.99 -9.31 4.07
CA HIS A 90 17.01 -8.51 2.85
C HIS A 90 16.04 -9.07 1.82
N ASP A 91 16.23 -10.32 1.40
CA ASP A 91 15.43 -10.90 0.32
C ASP A 91 13.98 -11.19 0.72
N GLU A 92 13.73 -11.56 1.98
CA GLU A 92 12.37 -11.74 2.50
C GLU A 92 11.64 -10.41 2.70
N VAL A 93 12.31 -9.45 3.32
CA VAL A 93 11.74 -8.11 3.56
C VAL A 93 11.48 -7.39 2.24
N GLN A 94 12.41 -7.44 1.30
CA GLN A 94 12.24 -6.84 -0.03
C GLN A 94 11.07 -7.47 -0.77
N ARG A 95 10.90 -8.80 -0.73
CA ARG A 95 9.74 -9.48 -1.33
C ARG A 95 8.41 -9.01 -0.74
N VAL A 96 8.36 -8.80 0.58
CA VAL A 96 7.16 -8.27 1.25
C VAL A 96 6.89 -6.83 0.83
N LEU A 97 7.92 -5.97 0.80
CA LEU A 97 7.81 -4.59 0.35
C LEU A 97 7.30 -4.50 -1.10
N ASP A 98 7.85 -5.31 -2.00
CA ASP A 98 7.43 -5.38 -3.40
C ASP A 98 5.96 -5.79 -3.53
N ALA A 99 5.52 -6.79 -2.76
CA ALA A 99 4.13 -7.23 -2.74
C ALA A 99 3.17 -6.15 -2.22
N LEU A 100 3.58 -5.40 -1.18
CA LEU A 100 2.79 -4.28 -0.64
C LEU A 100 2.69 -3.13 -1.64
N GLU A 101 3.79 -2.79 -2.32
CA GLU A 101 3.82 -1.78 -3.38
C GLU A 101 2.92 -2.18 -4.57
N GLN A 102 2.96 -3.46 -4.98
CA GLN A 102 2.08 -3.98 -6.01
C GLN A 102 0.60 -3.85 -5.60
N ALA A 103 0.25 -4.25 -4.38
CA ALA A 103 -1.11 -4.14 -3.87
C ALA A 103 -1.58 -2.69 -3.81
N LYS A 104 -0.71 -1.76 -3.39
CA LYS A 104 -0.98 -0.32 -3.42
C LYS A 104 -1.27 0.16 -4.84
N GLY A 105 -0.44 -0.24 -5.81
CA GLY A 105 -0.64 0.10 -7.22
C GLY A 105 -1.98 -0.38 -7.77
N MET A 106 -2.41 -1.60 -7.41
CA MET A 106 -3.72 -2.13 -7.79
C MET A 106 -4.87 -1.29 -7.20
N LEU A 107 -4.81 -0.94 -5.92
CA LEU A 107 -5.84 -0.11 -5.29
C LEU A 107 -5.93 1.29 -5.91
N VAL A 108 -4.79 1.90 -6.26
CA VAL A 108 -4.75 3.19 -6.95
C VAL A 108 -5.45 3.09 -8.32
N ALA A 109 -5.16 2.05 -9.11
CA ALA A 109 -5.81 1.85 -10.40
C ALA A 109 -7.34 1.61 -10.26
N GLU A 110 -7.77 0.91 -9.20
CA GLU A 110 -9.19 0.73 -8.90
C GLU A 110 -9.88 2.03 -8.48
N ILE A 111 -9.19 2.89 -7.71
CA ILE A 111 -9.67 4.24 -7.36
C ILE A 111 -9.90 5.06 -8.63
N ASP A 112 -8.92 5.09 -9.53
CA ASP A 112 -9.01 5.83 -10.79
C ASP A 112 -10.20 5.33 -11.63
N THR A 113 -10.37 4.02 -11.71
CA THR A 113 -11.51 3.40 -12.40
C THR A 113 -12.85 3.85 -11.78
N CYS A 114 -12.96 3.85 -10.46
CA CYS A 114 -14.18 4.31 -9.77
C CYS A 114 -14.45 5.79 -10.06
N GLN A 115 -13.41 6.63 -10.04
CA GLN A 115 -13.53 8.07 -10.33
C GLN A 115 -13.97 8.33 -11.78
N MET A 116 -13.43 7.60 -12.75
CA MET A 116 -13.88 7.66 -14.14
C MET A 116 -15.35 7.29 -14.29
N GLN A 117 -15.79 6.23 -13.59
CA GLN A 117 -17.20 5.83 -13.58
C GLN A 117 -18.10 6.89 -12.94
N MET A 118 -17.65 7.52 -11.85
CA MET A 118 -18.36 8.63 -11.22
C MET A 118 -18.51 9.81 -12.17
N ALA A 119 -17.44 10.21 -12.86
CA ALA A 119 -17.47 11.31 -13.83
C ALA A 119 -18.47 11.03 -14.96
N SER A 120 -18.47 9.82 -15.53
CA SER A 120 -19.43 9.41 -16.56
C SER A 120 -20.89 9.45 -16.05
N LYS A 121 -21.12 8.96 -14.83
CA LYS A 121 -22.46 8.99 -14.20
C LYS A 121 -22.91 10.42 -13.90
N GLN A 122 -21.98 11.29 -13.50
CA GLN A 122 -22.27 12.70 -13.25
C GLN A 122 -22.74 13.41 -14.53
N SER A 123 -22.06 13.20 -15.66
CA SER A 123 -22.52 13.72 -16.96
C SER A 123 -23.90 13.20 -17.35
N SER A 124 -24.19 11.93 -17.04
CA SER A 124 -25.51 11.33 -17.29
C SER A 124 -26.59 11.96 -16.40
N LEU A 125 -26.27 12.23 -15.13
CA LEU A 125 -27.16 12.88 -14.18
C LEU A 125 -27.51 14.31 -14.61
N ASP A 126 -26.54 15.06 -15.11
CA ASP A 126 -26.76 16.43 -15.59
C ASP A 126 -27.68 16.46 -16.81
N ARG A 127 -27.51 15.51 -17.73
CA ARG A 127 -28.43 15.32 -18.86
C ARG A 127 -29.86 15.04 -18.40
N LEU A 128 -30.06 14.11 -17.46
CA LEU A 128 -31.38 13.79 -16.93
C LEU A 128 -32.04 14.98 -16.24
N ARG A 129 -31.25 15.82 -15.54
CA ARG A 129 -31.74 17.06 -14.93
C ARG A 129 -32.18 18.08 -15.97
N MET A 130 -31.47 18.20 -17.09
CA MET A 130 -31.87 19.05 -18.20
C MET A 130 -33.17 18.56 -18.85
N ASP A 131 -33.29 17.26 -19.09
CA ASP A 131 -34.50 16.66 -19.69
C ASP A 131 -35.71 16.84 -18.76
N ARG A 132 -35.54 16.65 -17.44
CA ARG A 132 -36.55 16.96 -16.43
C ARG A 132 -37.02 18.41 -16.50
N LYS A 133 -36.08 19.36 -16.65
CA LYS A 133 -36.41 20.79 -16.74
C LYS A 133 -37.24 21.11 -17.99
N LYS A 134 -36.92 20.48 -19.13
CA LYS A 134 -37.69 20.65 -20.37
C LYS A 134 -39.11 20.10 -20.24
N GLU A 135 -39.26 18.90 -19.67
CA GLU A 135 -40.57 18.26 -19.46
C GLU A 135 -41.44 19.03 -18.46
N LEU A 136 -40.85 19.79 -17.52
CA LEU A 136 -41.59 20.70 -16.62
C LEU A 136 -42.02 22.02 -17.30
N GLN A 137 -41.42 22.38 -18.43
CA GLN A 137 -41.71 23.60 -19.19
C GLN A 137 -42.64 23.36 -20.39
N SER A 138 -42.90 22.09 -20.73
CA SER A 138 -43.85 21.65 -21.76
C SER A 138 -45.23 21.41 -21.17
#